data_AF-U9VTW5-F1
#
_entry.id   AF-U9VTW5-F1
#
_cell.length_a   1.000
_cell.length_b   1.000
_cell.length_c   1.000
_cell.angle_alpha   90.00
_cell.angle_beta   90.00
_cell.angle_gamma   90.00
#
_symmetry.space_group_name_H-M   'P 1'
#
loop_
_entity.id
_entity.type
_entity.pdbx_description
1 polymer ?
#
loop_
_entity_poly.entity_id
_entity_poly.type
_entity_poly.pdbx_seq_one_letter_code
_entity_poly.pdbx_strand_id
1 'polypeptide(L)' 'MKRNLRKGDIVLVAFPIQNPSMHEQQGIRPALIIGIPPGETRYLLAVVAPMTTQIG' A
#
# COMPACT_ATOMS: atom_id res chain seq x y z
N MET A 1 19.19 9.24 -3.42
CA MET A 1 19.48 7.79 -3.26
C MET A 1 18.21 7.03 -3.60
N LYS A 2 18.18 6.25 -4.68
CA LYS A 2 16.97 5.52 -5.11
C LYS A 2 16.89 4.24 -4.28
N ARG A 3 15.94 4.14 -3.34
CA ARG A 3 15.68 2.90 -2.60
C ARG A 3 14.76 2.02 -3.44
N ASN A 4 15.21 0.80 -3.73
CA ASN A 4 14.34 -0.21 -4.34
C ASN A 4 13.38 -0.71 -3.25
N LEU A 5 12.09 -0.65 -3.54
CA LEU A 5 11.05 -1.18 -2.65
C LEU A 5 11.21 -2.70 -2.52
N ARG A 6 10.99 -3.22 -1.32
CA ARG A 6 11.06 -4.65 -1.00
C ARG A 6 9.89 -5.07 -0.13
N LYS A 7 9.57 -6.36 -0.16
CA LYS A 7 8.66 -6.97 0.81
C LYS A 7 9.18 -6.71 2.23
N GLY A 8 8.30 -6.26 3.12
CA GLY A 8 8.65 -5.89 4.49
C GLY A 8 8.90 -4.39 4.71
N ASP A 9 9.09 -3.61 3.64
CA ASP A 9 9.19 -2.15 3.78
C ASP A 9 7.84 -1.55 4.20
N ILE A 10 7.89 -0.54 5.07
CA ILE A 10 6.74 0.31 5.39
C ILE A 10 6.85 1.58 4.57
N VAL A 11 5.80 1.89 3.81
CA VAL A 11 5.72 3.06 2.93
C VAL A 11 4.48 3.88 3.23
N LEU A 12 4.51 5.18 2.91
CA LEU A 12 3.35 6.05 2.98
C LEU A 12 2.61 6.01 1.65
N VAL A 13 1.32 5.65 1.65
CA VAL A 13 0.49 5.46 0.45
C VAL A 13 -0.75 6.35 0.53
N ALA A 14 -1.12 6.96 -0.58
CA ALA A 14 -2.39 7.66 -0.73
C ALA A 14 -3.45 6.67 -1.24
N PHE A 15 -4.34 6.21 -0.35
CA PHE A 15 -5.50 5.41 -0.73
C PHE A 15 -6.62 6.34 -1.21
N PRO A 16 -7.34 5.98 -2.28
CA PRO A 16 -8.41 6.81 -2.84
C PRO A 16 -9.52 7.06 -1.80
N ILE A 17 -10.17 8.21 -1.92
CA ILE A 17 -11.37 8.52 -1.14
C ILE A 17 -12.51 7.65 -1.68
N GLN A 18 -13.23 6.98 -0.79
CA GLN A 18 -14.36 6.17 -1.18
C GLN A 18 -15.59 7.03 -1.47
N ASN A 19 -16.30 6.74 -2.56
CA ASN A 19 -17.61 7.32 -2.85
C ASN A 19 -18.47 6.33 -3.68
N PRO A 20 -19.51 5.70 -3.11
CA PRO A 20 -19.99 5.85 -1.73
C PRO A 20 -19.02 5.28 -0.69
N SER A 21 -19.14 5.72 0.57
CA SER A 21 -18.30 5.23 1.67
C SER A 21 -18.65 3.77 1.99
N MET A 22 -17.63 2.91 2.07
CA MET A 22 -17.76 1.50 2.42
C MET A 22 -16.74 1.13 3.51
N HIS A 23 -16.09 -0.04 3.42
CA HIS A 23 -15.19 -0.58 4.44
C HIS A 23 -13.71 -0.59 4.05
N GLU A 24 -13.32 0.01 2.92
CA GLU A 24 -11.90 0.03 2.53
C GLU A 24 -11.16 1.15 3.27
N GLN A 25 -9.85 0.96 3.45
CA GLN A 25 -8.99 1.99 4.01
C GLN A 25 -8.81 3.13 2.98
N GLN A 26 -8.88 4.38 3.44
CA GLN A 26 -8.84 5.58 2.59
C GLN A 26 -7.92 6.67 3.15
N GLY A 27 -7.38 7.55 2.29
CA GLY A 27 -6.49 8.64 2.68
C GLY A 27 -5.02 8.24 2.76
N ILE A 28 -4.17 9.15 3.25
CA ILE A 28 -2.73 8.92 3.36
C ILE A 28 -2.43 8.08 4.60
N ARG A 29 -1.91 6.86 4.42
CA ARG A 29 -1.65 5.91 5.50
C ARG A 29 -0.34 5.15 5.31
N PRO A 30 0.32 4.71 6.39
CA PRO A 30 1.36 3.71 6.30
C PRO A 30 0.79 2.40 5.74
N ALA A 31 1.57 1.70 4.93
CA ALA A 31 1.24 0.40 4.41
C ALA A 31 2.48 -0.48 4.36
N LEU A 32 2.33 -1.75 4.74
CA LEU A 32 3.37 -2.76 4.66
C LEU A 32 3.37 -3.37 3.24
N ILE A 33 4.52 -3.39 2.57
CA ILE A 33 4.65 -4.12 1.30
C ILE A 33 4.64 -5.61 1.58
N ILE A 34 3.58 -6.30 1.17
CA ILE A 34 3.42 -7.75 1.34
C ILE A 34 3.86 -8.54 0.10
N GLY A 35 3.95 -7.88 -1.05
CA GLY A 35 4.43 -8.50 -2.29
C GLY A 35 4.82 -7.50 -3.37
N ILE A 36 5.82 -7.85 -4.16
CA ILE A 36 6.17 -7.19 -5.41
C ILE A 36 6.13 -8.30 -6.47
N PRO A 37 5.26 -8.20 -7.50
CA PRO A 37 5.19 -9.22 -8.53
C PRO A 37 6.55 -9.43 -9.20
N PRO A 38 7.00 -10.68 -9.39
CA PRO A 38 8.25 -10.96 -10.09
C PRO A 38 8.08 -10.72 -11.60
N GLY A 39 9.19 -10.45 -12.27
CA GLY A 39 9.22 -10.27 -13.72
C GLY A 39 8.74 -8.89 -14.19
N GLU A 40 8.61 -8.75 -15.52
CA GLU A 40 8.12 -7.51 -16.12
C GLU A 40 6.61 -7.40 -15.96
N THR A 41 6.18 -6.29 -15.37
CA THR A 41 4.77 -5.94 -15.23
C THR A 41 4.45 -4.77 -16.14
N ARG A 42 3.25 -4.77 -16.74
CA ARG A 42 2.79 -3.64 -17.59
C ARG A 42 2.84 -2.30 -16.84
N TYR A 43 2.66 -2.33 -15.53
CA TYR A 43 2.73 -1.20 -14.63
C TYR A 43 3.56 -1.56 -13.40
N LEU A 44 4.29 -0.61 -12.84
CA LEU A 44 4.96 -0.80 -11.56
C LEU A 44 3.92 -1.05 -10.47
N LEU A 45 3.93 -2.25 -9.90
CA LEU A 45 2.93 -2.71 -8.95
C LEU A 45 3.60 -3.17 -7.64
N ALA A 46 2.94 -2.85 -6.53
CA ALA A 46 3.23 -3.41 -5.22
C ALA A 46 1.90 -3.76 -4.54
N VAL A 47 1.86 -4.92 -3.89
CA VAL A 47 0.74 -5.34 -3.06
C VAL A 47 1.04 -4.92 -1.63
N VAL A 48 0.11 -4.18 -1.01
CA VAL A 48 0.31 -3.60 0.32
C VAL A 48 -0.84 -3.93 1.27
N ALA A 49 -0.52 -4.06 2.55
CA ALA A 49 -1.50 -4.11 3.63
C ALA A 49 -1.55 -2.74 4.34
N PRO A 50 -2.68 -2.01 4.32
CA PRO A 50 -2.80 -0.72 5.01
C PRO A 50 -2.72 -0.89 6.52
N MET A 51 -2.06 0.04 7.19
CA MET A 51 -1.95 0.09 8.65
C MET A 51 -2.96 1.08 9.23
N THR A 52 -3.41 0.78 10.45
CA THR A 52 -4.31 1.64 11.23
C THR A 52 -3.76 1.84 12.63
N THR A 53 -4.10 2.97 13.25
CA THR A 53 -3.78 3.24 14.67
C THR A 53 -4.85 2.69 15.61
N GLN A 54 -5.98 2.20 15.08
CA GLN A 54 -7.03 1.57 15.86
C GLN A 54 -6.75 0.07 16.01
N ILE A 55 -6.70 -0.38 17.25
CA ILE A 55 -6.66 -1.80 17.62
C ILE A 55 -8.10 -2.29 17.85
N GLY A 56 -8.41 -3.51 17.44
CA GLY A 56 -9.76 -4.09 17.53
C GLY A 56 -9.81 -5.50 16.98
#